data_AF-A0A3D2Z9W4-F1
#
_entry.id   AF-A0A3D2Z9W4-F1
#
_cell.length_a   1.000
_cell.length_b   1.000
_cell.length_c   1.000
_cell.angle_alpha   90.00
_cell.angle_beta   90.00
_cell.angle_gamma   90.00
#
_symmetry.space_group_name_H-M   'P 1'
#
loop_
_entity.id
_entity.type
_entity.pdbx_description
1 polymer ?
#
loop_
_entity_poly.entity_id
_entity_poly.type
_entity_poly.pdbx_seq_one_letter_code
_entity_poly.pdbx_strand_id
1 'polypeptide(L)'
;MSNKVTVFGAGSVVFSLGLVKDLCLTKQLSGSHMCFMDIDEESLDVIYHLGKRYAEDFGAQLTFEKTTDRKAALQGADFVINTATVTHNEYFMQRRRRLADELGYFYARTGMPEYHNLQLMLDVARDMETDCPDAWILLAGNPVFAGTTLMTRETSIKVCGLCHGHFGYAGVARTLGLDPDEVTWQAPGLNHNIWLTDFIHGNQDMYPKLDQWIAEESEAYWAGLEAEGKSIPAQMSRAAIHQYKMYGLMPIGDTPRSGGWWYHTDLETRKRWYDPTGGGGDTPAGRDKILEGKAEKFEQMKKAAYDEKVRPIELFGDKMTHEQHIPIMNGLVNNVEGQFQVNVPNHGVLPGIPDDVAVEV
;
A
#
# COMPACT_ATOMS: atom_id res chain seq x y z
N MET A 1 14.62 14.83 21.23
CA MET A 1 13.70 15.80 20.60
C MET A 1 12.40 15.05 20.32
N SER A 2 11.23 15.68 20.50
CA SER A 2 9.94 15.04 20.20
C SER A 2 9.68 15.23 18.70
N ASN A 3 9.51 14.12 17.96
CA ASN A 3 9.21 14.19 16.52
C ASN A 3 7.71 14.41 16.33
N LYS A 4 7.32 15.36 15.47
CA LYS A 4 5.94 15.52 15.03
C LYS A 4 5.69 14.75 13.75
N VAL A 5 4.71 13.85 13.79
CA VAL A 5 4.29 12.99 12.68
C VAL A 5 2.86 13.36 12.33
N THR A 6 2.66 13.93 11.15
CA THR A 6 1.33 14.32 10.66
C THR A 6 0.82 13.29 9.67
N VAL A 7 -0.39 12.79 9.87
CA VAL A 7 -1.03 11.81 8.97
C VAL A 7 -2.19 12.49 8.23
N PHE A 8 -2.01 12.73 6.94
CA PHE A 8 -3.05 13.23 6.05
C PHE A 8 -3.91 12.08 5.54
N GLY A 9 -5.23 12.20 5.64
CA GLY A 9 -6.17 11.11 5.36
C GLY A 9 -6.25 10.12 6.52
N ALA A 10 -6.09 10.61 7.76
CA ALA A 10 -6.03 9.78 8.96
C ALA A 10 -7.30 8.94 9.18
N GLY A 11 -8.43 9.32 8.58
CA GLY A 11 -9.68 8.57 8.54
C GLY A 11 -9.58 7.21 7.84
N SER A 12 -8.45 6.89 7.20
CA SER A 12 -8.07 5.52 6.88
C SER A 12 -7.71 4.74 8.16
N VAL A 13 -8.72 4.49 9.02
CA VAL A 13 -8.55 4.07 10.42
C VAL A 13 -7.69 2.82 10.58
N VAL A 14 -7.82 1.82 9.71
CA VAL A 14 -7.00 0.59 9.74
C VAL A 14 -5.53 0.92 9.53
N PHE A 15 -5.21 1.72 8.52
CA PHE A 15 -3.84 2.10 8.18
C PHE A 15 -3.25 2.99 9.27
N SER A 16 -3.96 4.03 9.68
CA SER A 16 -3.52 4.96 10.72
C SER A 16 -3.30 4.26 12.06
N LEU A 17 -4.14 3.31 12.44
CA LEU A 17 -3.92 2.53 13.67
C LEU A 17 -2.68 1.63 13.55
N GLY A 18 -2.39 1.12 12.36
CA GLY A 18 -1.13 0.41 12.07
C GLY A 18 0.09 1.29 12.39
N LEU A 19 0.08 2.55 11.93
CA LEU A 19 1.14 3.52 12.22
C LEU A 19 1.26 3.82 13.72
N VAL A 20 0.14 3.98 14.42
CA VAL A 20 0.14 4.16 15.89
C VAL A 20 0.80 2.97 16.58
N LYS A 21 0.40 1.75 16.19
CA LYS A 21 0.92 0.51 16.78
C LYS A 21 2.44 0.40 16.60
N ASP A 22 2.93 0.62 15.39
CA ASP A 22 4.36 0.52 15.11
C ASP A 22 5.16 1.61 15.84
N LEU A 23 4.58 2.82 15.95
CA LEU A 23 5.20 3.89 16.72
C LEU A 23 5.22 3.58 18.23
N CYS A 24 4.18 2.95 18.77
CA CYS A 24 4.16 2.48 20.17
C CYS A 24 5.28 1.45 20.44
N LEU A 25 5.54 0.58 19.48
CA LEU A 25 6.52 -0.50 19.58
C LEU A 25 7.96 -0.05 19.29
N THR A 26 8.14 1.12 18.67
CA THR A 26 9.47 1.68 18.33
C THR A 26 10.00 2.57 19.45
N LYS A 27 10.72 1.98 20.41
CA LYS A 27 11.21 2.66 21.63
C LYS A 27 12.04 3.92 21.35
N GLN A 28 12.82 3.94 20.28
CA GLN A 28 13.66 5.08 19.91
C GLN A 28 12.86 6.29 19.40
N LEU A 29 11.59 6.09 19.04
CA LEU A 29 10.65 7.15 18.68
C LEU A 29 9.67 7.47 19.82
N SER A 30 9.94 7.00 21.03
CA SER A 30 9.15 7.36 22.21
C SER A 30 9.18 8.87 22.46
N GLY A 31 8.06 9.42 22.91
CA GLY A 31 7.86 10.86 23.07
C GLY A 31 7.41 11.58 21.80
N SER A 32 7.16 10.86 20.69
CA SER A 32 6.65 11.47 19.45
C SER A 32 5.22 12.01 19.62
N HIS A 33 4.91 13.04 18.83
CA HIS A 33 3.60 13.67 18.75
C HIS A 33 2.96 13.33 17.40
N MET A 34 1.74 12.78 17.40
CA MET A 34 1.02 12.41 16.18
C MET A 34 -0.17 13.35 15.94
N CYS A 35 -0.18 14.00 14.78
CA CYS A 35 -1.26 14.87 14.34
C CYS A 35 -2.09 14.15 13.28
N PHE A 36 -3.35 13.85 13.59
CA PHE A 36 -4.29 13.28 12.62
C PHE A 36 -5.01 14.38 11.86
N MET A 37 -4.93 14.35 10.52
CA MET A 37 -5.62 15.27 9.64
C MET A 37 -6.55 14.52 8.69
N ASP A 38 -7.83 14.86 8.74
CA ASP A 38 -8.84 14.39 7.78
C ASP A 38 -9.97 15.42 7.66
N ILE A 39 -10.73 15.37 6.58
CA ILE A 39 -11.94 16.19 6.39
C ILE A 39 -13.20 15.48 6.90
N ASP A 40 -13.15 14.16 7.08
CA ASP A 40 -14.22 13.37 7.70
C ASP A 40 -14.03 13.33 9.22
N GLU A 41 -14.81 14.13 9.93
CA GLU A 41 -14.77 14.24 11.40
C GLU A 41 -15.09 12.92 12.10
N GLU A 42 -15.97 12.07 11.56
CA GLU A 42 -16.34 10.82 12.21
C GLU A 42 -15.17 9.85 12.20
N SER A 43 -14.59 9.63 11.03
CA SER A 43 -13.43 8.76 10.88
C SER A 43 -12.21 9.30 11.64
N LEU A 44 -12.04 10.63 11.66
CA LEU A 44 -10.99 11.31 12.42
C LEU A 44 -11.13 11.13 13.93
N ASP A 45 -12.35 11.19 14.46
CA ASP A 45 -12.64 10.99 15.87
C ASP A 45 -12.34 9.55 16.28
N VAL A 46 -12.75 8.58 15.47
CA VAL A 46 -12.50 7.16 15.71
C VAL A 46 -10.99 6.88 15.82
N ILE A 47 -10.17 7.32 14.86
CA ILE A 47 -8.73 7.08 14.92
C ILE A 47 -8.06 7.83 16.08
N TYR A 48 -8.49 9.05 16.39
CA TYR A 48 -7.94 9.80 17.53
C TYR A 48 -8.19 9.08 18.85
N HIS A 49 -9.42 8.61 19.08
CA HIS A 49 -9.76 7.84 20.29
C HIS A 49 -9.03 6.51 20.34
N LEU A 50 -9.00 5.75 19.24
CA LEU A 50 -8.26 4.49 19.19
C LEU A 50 -6.78 4.70 19.44
N GLY A 51 -6.16 5.70 18.81
CA GLY A 51 -4.73 5.95 18.94
C GLY A 51 -4.29 6.21 20.39
N LYS A 52 -5.06 7.04 21.11
CA LYS A 52 -4.83 7.29 22.55
C LYS A 52 -4.92 6.03 23.38
N ARG A 53 -6.01 5.26 23.19
CA ARG A 53 -6.26 4.03 23.93
C ARG A 53 -5.22 2.95 23.63
N TYR A 54 -4.75 2.88 22.39
CA TYR A 54 -3.68 1.97 21.98
C TYR A 54 -2.36 2.33 22.67
N ALA A 55 -2.00 3.61 22.70
CA ALA A 55 -0.81 4.06 23.41
C ALA A 55 -0.89 3.77 24.91
N GLU A 56 -2.07 3.95 25.53
CA GLU A 56 -2.34 3.57 26.92
C GLU A 56 -2.17 2.06 27.15
N ASP A 57 -2.71 1.22 26.25
CA ASP A 57 -2.58 -0.25 26.32
C ASP A 57 -1.12 -0.72 26.30
N PHE A 58 -0.25 -0.04 25.54
CA PHE A 58 1.19 -0.32 25.48
C PHE A 58 2.01 0.39 26.56
N GLY A 59 1.43 1.33 27.31
CA GLY A 59 2.18 2.26 28.16
C GLY A 59 3.17 3.13 27.36
N ALA A 60 2.87 3.39 26.08
CA ALA A 60 3.71 4.17 25.19
C ALA A 60 3.57 5.67 25.47
N GLN A 61 4.70 6.38 25.50
CA GLN A 61 4.71 7.84 25.64
C GLN A 61 4.48 8.50 24.29
N LEU A 62 3.23 8.51 23.82
CA LEU A 62 2.82 9.22 22.62
C LEU A 62 1.78 10.29 22.97
N THR A 63 1.83 11.39 22.25
CA THR A 63 0.80 12.44 22.35
C THR A 63 0.10 12.59 21.01
N PHE A 64 -1.16 13.02 21.05
CA PHE A 64 -2.02 13.04 19.88
C PHE A 64 -2.75 14.38 19.78
N GLU A 65 -2.91 14.89 18.58
CA GLU A 65 -3.85 15.94 18.21
C GLU A 65 -4.63 15.52 16.96
N LYS A 66 -5.77 16.18 16.71
CA LYS A 66 -6.55 16.01 15.48
C LYS A 66 -6.98 17.37 14.95
N THR A 67 -7.08 17.51 13.63
CA THR A 67 -7.52 18.74 12.99
C THR A 67 -8.15 18.44 11.63
N THR A 68 -9.09 19.29 11.20
CA THR A 68 -9.59 19.32 9.82
C THR A 68 -8.88 20.39 8.98
N ASP A 69 -8.01 21.20 9.60
CA ASP A 69 -7.22 22.24 8.94
C ASP A 69 -5.85 21.69 8.53
N ARG A 70 -5.62 21.65 7.21
CA ARG A 70 -4.37 21.14 6.63
C ARG A 70 -3.13 21.95 7.03
N LYS A 71 -3.24 23.28 7.14
CA LYS A 71 -2.10 24.15 7.43
C LYS A 71 -1.68 24.00 8.87
N ALA A 72 -2.65 23.94 9.78
CA ALA A 72 -2.41 23.66 11.20
C ALA A 72 -1.70 22.31 11.38
N ALA A 73 -2.07 21.29 10.59
CA ALA A 73 -1.46 19.97 10.66
C ALA A 73 0.03 19.96 10.28
N LEU A 74 0.43 20.82 9.32
CA LEU A 74 1.81 20.90 8.83
C LEU A 74 2.76 21.68 9.74
N GLN A 75 2.25 22.56 10.60
CA GLN A 75 3.10 23.39 11.46
C GLN A 75 4.00 22.53 12.36
N GLY A 76 5.32 22.66 12.14
CA GLY A 76 6.35 21.97 12.90
C GLY A 76 6.40 20.45 12.69
N ALA A 77 5.84 19.94 11.59
CA ALA A 77 5.94 18.52 11.25
C ALA A 77 7.38 18.15 10.87
N ASP A 78 7.87 16.99 11.33
CA ASP A 78 9.12 16.38 10.87
C ASP A 78 8.84 15.33 9.78
N PHE A 79 7.67 14.70 9.85
CA PHE A 79 7.19 13.71 8.91
C PHE A 79 5.73 13.95 8.57
N VAL A 80 5.40 13.87 7.27
CA VAL A 80 4.04 13.93 6.75
C VAL A 80 3.76 12.60 6.05
N ILE A 81 2.90 11.77 6.62
CA ILE A 81 2.42 10.54 5.98
C ILE A 81 1.13 10.88 5.23
N ASN A 82 1.17 10.83 3.90
CA ASN A 82 0.02 11.20 3.08
C ASN A 82 -0.66 9.95 2.51
N THR A 83 -1.80 9.58 3.09
CA THR A 83 -2.72 8.54 2.60
C THR A 83 -4.07 9.12 2.15
N ALA A 84 -4.18 10.45 2.06
CA ALA A 84 -5.41 11.12 1.66
C ALA A 84 -5.74 10.85 0.19
N THR A 85 -7.03 10.79 -0.12
CA THR A 85 -7.50 10.65 -1.49
C THR A 85 -8.77 11.45 -1.72
N VAL A 86 -8.85 12.12 -2.87
CA VAL A 86 -10.04 12.80 -3.37
C VAL A 86 -10.88 11.86 -4.25
N THR A 87 -10.25 11.07 -5.12
CA THR A 87 -10.94 10.27 -6.16
C THR A 87 -11.11 8.80 -5.79
N HIS A 88 -10.25 8.23 -4.97
CA HIS A 88 -10.30 6.82 -4.57
C HIS A 88 -11.25 6.53 -3.39
N ASN A 89 -12.18 7.43 -3.09
CA ASN A 89 -13.35 7.06 -2.28
C ASN A 89 -14.32 6.23 -3.14
N GLU A 90 -15.01 5.29 -2.52
CA GLU A 90 -15.81 4.32 -3.28
C GLU A 90 -17.04 4.93 -3.93
N TYR A 91 -17.57 6.02 -3.38
CA TYR A 91 -18.63 6.77 -4.02
C TYR A 91 -18.20 7.26 -5.42
N PHE A 92 -17.04 7.92 -5.51
CA PHE A 92 -16.50 8.43 -6.77
C PHE A 92 -16.10 7.28 -7.71
N MET A 93 -15.41 6.26 -7.19
CA MET A 93 -14.98 5.10 -7.98
C MET A 93 -16.17 4.30 -8.54
N GLN A 94 -17.22 4.05 -7.76
CA GLN A 94 -18.43 3.37 -8.23
C GLN A 94 -19.15 4.18 -9.31
N ARG A 95 -19.32 5.49 -9.12
CA ARG A 95 -19.94 6.37 -10.13
C ARG A 95 -19.14 6.39 -11.43
N ARG A 96 -17.81 6.50 -11.34
CA ARG A 96 -16.92 6.41 -12.50
C ARG A 96 -17.04 5.06 -13.19
N ARG A 97 -17.08 3.95 -12.43
CA ARG A 97 -17.26 2.59 -12.99
C ARG A 97 -18.59 2.43 -13.73
N ARG A 98 -19.69 2.89 -13.14
CA ARG A 98 -21.02 2.84 -13.77
C ARG A 98 -21.07 3.67 -15.05
N LEU A 99 -20.59 4.92 -15.00
CA LEU A 99 -20.56 5.79 -16.18
C LEU A 99 -19.68 5.21 -17.30
N ALA A 100 -18.51 4.66 -16.95
CA ALA A 100 -17.64 4.02 -17.92
C ALA A 100 -18.33 2.83 -18.60
N ASP A 101 -19.02 1.99 -17.83
CA ASP A 101 -19.76 0.83 -18.33
C ASP A 101 -20.93 1.24 -19.24
N GLU A 102 -21.71 2.26 -18.84
CA GLU A 102 -22.78 2.85 -19.66
C GLU A 102 -22.27 3.36 -21.03
N LEU A 103 -21.01 3.78 -21.09
CA LEU A 103 -20.35 4.28 -22.30
C LEU A 103 -19.54 3.19 -23.05
N GLY A 104 -19.61 1.93 -22.63
CA GLY A 104 -18.94 0.80 -23.28
C GLY A 104 -17.48 0.59 -22.90
N TYR A 105 -16.98 1.25 -21.85
CA TYR A 105 -15.64 1.06 -21.30
C TYR A 105 -15.67 0.03 -20.17
N PHE A 106 -15.56 -1.25 -20.54
CA PHE A 106 -15.58 -2.35 -19.59
C PHE A 106 -14.61 -2.12 -18.43
N TYR A 107 -15.17 -2.19 -17.21
CA TYR A 107 -14.44 -2.10 -15.95
C TYR A 107 -13.60 -0.83 -15.75
N ALA A 108 -14.04 0.31 -16.30
CA ALA A 108 -13.51 1.63 -15.99
C ALA A 108 -12.01 1.84 -16.22
N ARG A 109 -11.39 1.03 -17.09
CA ARG A 109 -10.09 1.36 -17.69
C ARG A 109 -10.28 2.46 -18.75
N THR A 110 -10.83 3.58 -18.32
CA THR A 110 -11.01 4.79 -19.14
C THR A 110 -9.71 5.56 -19.31
N GLY A 111 -8.65 5.19 -18.57
CA GLY A 111 -7.39 5.93 -18.56
C GLY A 111 -7.51 7.36 -18.05
N MET A 112 -8.63 7.73 -17.40
CA MET A 112 -8.83 9.10 -16.93
C MET A 112 -7.75 9.46 -15.90
N PRO A 113 -7.13 10.64 -16.05
CA PRO A 113 -6.08 11.09 -15.16
C PRO A 113 -6.61 11.25 -13.73
N GLU A 114 -5.82 10.83 -12.74
CA GLU A 114 -6.07 10.99 -11.31
C GLU A 114 -5.83 12.45 -10.86
N TYR A 115 -6.37 13.41 -11.64
CA TYR A 115 -6.07 14.83 -11.55
C TYR A 115 -6.23 15.38 -10.14
N HIS A 116 -7.39 15.13 -9.49
CA HIS A 116 -7.63 15.68 -8.17
C HIS A 116 -6.72 15.09 -7.08
N ASN A 117 -6.30 13.83 -7.22
CA ASN A 117 -5.33 13.23 -6.30
C ASN A 117 -3.93 13.81 -6.52
N LEU A 118 -3.51 13.94 -7.78
CA LEU A 118 -2.22 14.56 -8.12
C LEU A 118 -2.17 16.03 -7.68
N GLN A 119 -3.27 16.77 -7.85
CA GLN A 119 -3.39 18.15 -7.37
C GLN A 119 -3.26 18.21 -5.85
N LEU A 120 -3.97 17.35 -5.11
CA LEU A 120 -3.86 17.29 -3.65
C LEU A 120 -2.43 17.00 -3.20
N MET A 121 -1.76 16.02 -3.82
CA MET A 121 -0.38 15.67 -3.51
C MET A 121 0.56 16.87 -3.70
N LEU A 122 0.45 17.55 -4.85
CA LEU A 122 1.29 18.71 -5.16
C LEU A 122 0.98 19.91 -4.25
N ASP A 123 -0.29 20.14 -3.91
CA ASP A 123 -0.69 21.21 -2.99
C ASP A 123 -0.12 20.97 -1.59
N VAL A 124 -0.17 19.73 -1.08
CA VAL A 124 0.44 19.37 0.21
C VAL A 124 1.95 19.58 0.17
N ALA A 125 2.63 19.15 -0.89
CA ALA A 125 4.07 19.35 -1.02
C ALA A 125 4.45 20.84 -1.06
N ARG A 126 3.67 21.69 -1.74
CA ARG A 126 3.88 23.15 -1.77
C ARG A 126 3.61 23.83 -0.43
N ASP A 127 2.58 23.39 0.28
CA ASP A 127 2.30 23.88 1.64
C ASP A 127 3.48 23.50 2.57
N MET A 128 4.03 22.29 2.44
CA MET A 128 5.22 21.85 3.19
C MET A 128 6.45 22.72 2.91
N GLU A 129 6.70 23.19 1.67
CA GLU A 129 7.85 24.07 1.37
C GLU A 129 7.82 25.37 2.20
N THR A 130 6.63 25.80 2.62
CA THR A 130 6.45 26.99 3.44
C THR A 130 6.43 26.65 4.94
N ASP A 131 5.67 25.63 5.32
CA ASP A 131 5.31 25.37 6.73
C ASP A 131 6.27 24.41 7.44
N CYS A 132 6.93 23.51 6.71
CA CYS A 132 7.86 22.52 7.24
C CYS A 132 8.87 22.02 6.17
N PRO A 133 9.74 22.90 5.64
CA PRO A 133 10.60 22.59 4.49
C PRO A 133 11.61 21.45 4.75
N ASP A 134 11.96 21.21 6.02
CA ASP A 134 12.85 20.14 6.44
C ASP A 134 12.13 18.80 6.69
N ALA A 135 10.81 18.72 6.51
CA ALA A 135 10.06 17.49 6.71
C ALA A 135 10.26 16.49 5.56
N TRP A 136 10.02 15.21 5.86
CA TRP A 136 9.82 14.18 4.82
C TRP A 136 8.33 13.99 4.56
N ILE A 137 7.93 13.85 3.29
CA ILE A 137 6.64 13.27 2.93
C ILE A 137 6.80 11.79 2.58
N LEU A 138 6.11 10.93 3.34
CA LEU A 138 5.97 9.51 3.07
C LEU A 138 4.62 9.30 2.36
N LEU A 139 4.65 9.18 1.04
CA LEU A 139 3.44 9.09 0.22
C LEU A 139 2.95 7.64 0.17
N ALA A 140 1.77 7.37 0.73
CA ALA A 140 1.07 6.09 0.63
C ALA A 140 -0.19 6.18 -0.26
N GLY A 141 -0.73 7.38 -0.45
CA GLY A 141 -1.88 7.64 -1.30
C GLY A 141 -1.57 7.43 -2.78
N ASN A 142 -2.47 6.76 -3.50
CA ASN A 142 -2.32 6.52 -4.93
C ASN A 142 -2.73 7.73 -5.79
N PRO A 143 -2.08 7.97 -6.95
CA PRO A 143 -1.08 7.10 -7.59
C PRO A 143 0.37 7.36 -7.12
N VAL A 144 1.04 6.37 -6.50
CA VAL A 144 2.37 6.57 -5.91
C VAL A 144 3.44 6.89 -6.97
N PHE A 145 3.47 6.17 -8.10
CA PHE A 145 4.43 6.44 -9.18
C PHE A 145 4.36 7.89 -9.70
N ALA A 146 3.17 8.30 -10.15
CA ALA A 146 2.95 9.61 -10.73
C ALA A 146 3.02 10.73 -9.68
N GLY A 147 2.50 10.48 -8.47
CA GLY A 147 2.54 11.43 -7.36
C GLY A 147 3.95 11.72 -6.88
N THR A 148 4.76 10.67 -6.69
CA THR A 148 6.18 10.80 -6.30
C THR A 148 6.94 11.58 -7.37
N THR A 149 6.85 11.15 -8.63
CA THR A 149 7.51 11.81 -9.76
C THR A 149 7.12 13.29 -9.87
N LEU A 150 5.83 13.60 -9.71
CA LEU A 150 5.32 14.97 -9.76
C LEU A 150 5.90 15.83 -8.64
N MET A 151 5.80 15.38 -7.39
CA MET A 151 6.26 16.17 -6.25
C MET A 151 7.77 16.39 -6.27
N THR A 152 8.57 15.38 -6.66
CA THR A 152 10.04 15.51 -6.74
C THR A 152 10.51 16.41 -7.88
N ARG A 153 9.71 16.57 -8.94
CA ARG A 153 10.03 17.47 -10.05
C ARG A 153 9.61 18.92 -9.79
N GLU A 154 8.50 19.11 -9.10
CA GLU A 154 7.84 20.41 -8.95
C GLU A 154 8.10 21.10 -7.62
N THR A 155 8.72 20.41 -6.66
CA THR A 155 9.00 20.94 -5.31
C THR A 155 10.39 20.51 -4.82
N SER A 156 10.87 21.20 -3.78
CA SER A 156 12.12 20.90 -3.09
C SER A 156 11.97 19.95 -1.90
N ILE A 157 10.75 19.46 -1.62
CA ILE A 157 10.46 18.59 -0.48
C ILE A 157 11.10 17.21 -0.65
N LYS A 158 11.51 16.62 0.48
CA LYS A 158 12.01 15.25 0.55
C LYS A 158 10.84 14.27 0.45
N VAL A 159 10.71 13.60 -0.70
CA VAL A 159 9.62 12.67 -0.99
C VAL A 159 10.15 11.23 -0.96
N CYS A 160 9.40 10.35 -0.30
CA CYS A 160 9.57 8.90 -0.39
C CYS A 160 8.19 8.27 -0.60
N GLY A 161 7.95 7.67 -1.76
CA GLY A 161 6.70 6.95 -2.02
C GLY A 161 6.77 5.51 -1.53
N LEU A 162 5.68 4.99 -0.97
CA LEU A 162 5.62 3.68 -0.34
C LEU A 162 4.44 2.87 -0.84
N CYS A 163 4.67 1.58 -1.06
CA CYS A 163 3.66 0.61 -1.48
C CYS A 163 4.00 -0.78 -0.93
N HIS A 164 2.99 -1.63 -0.80
CA HIS A 164 3.10 -3.00 -0.29
C HIS A 164 3.28 -4.05 -1.38
N GLY A 165 3.28 -3.66 -2.66
CA GLY A 165 3.28 -4.61 -3.79
C GLY A 165 4.38 -5.66 -3.68
N HIS A 166 5.56 -5.26 -3.23
CA HIS A 166 6.71 -6.14 -3.09
C HIS A 166 6.48 -7.37 -2.21
N PHE A 167 5.59 -7.33 -1.20
CA PHE A 167 5.24 -8.51 -0.38
C PHE A 167 4.67 -9.70 -1.18
N GLY A 168 4.36 -9.50 -2.46
CA GLY A 168 4.03 -10.57 -3.40
C GLY A 168 5.10 -11.67 -3.48
N TYR A 169 6.39 -11.38 -3.26
CA TYR A 169 7.46 -12.39 -3.25
C TYR A 169 7.18 -13.50 -2.21
N ALA A 170 6.63 -13.13 -1.05
CA ALA A 170 6.33 -14.08 0.01
C ALA A 170 5.19 -15.04 -0.39
N GLY A 171 4.28 -14.59 -1.27
CA GLY A 171 3.28 -15.46 -1.90
C GLY A 171 3.92 -16.50 -2.81
N VAL A 172 4.87 -16.09 -3.64
CA VAL A 172 5.63 -17.00 -4.53
C VAL A 172 6.41 -18.01 -3.68
N ALA A 173 7.17 -17.56 -2.70
CA ALA A 173 7.95 -18.41 -1.79
C ALA A 173 7.09 -19.47 -1.10
N ARG A 174 5.96 -19.06 -0.48
CA ARG A 174 5.05 -19.98 0.20
C ARG A 174 4.44 -21.01 -0.75
N THR A 175 4.06 -20.62 -1.96
CA THR A 175 3.54 -21.57 -2.95
C THR A 175 4.56 -22.62 -3.35
N LEU A 176 5.85 -22.27 -3.36
CA LEU A 176 6.95 -23.21 -3.59
C LEU A 176 7.39 -23.98 -2.34
N GLY A 177 6.71 -23.79 -1.20
CA GLY A 177 7.04 -24.44 0.07
C GLY A 177 8.29 -23.89 0.76
N LEU A 178 8.67 -22.64 0.47
CA LEU A 178 9.79 -21.94 1.09
C LEU A 178 9.29 -21.03 2.22
N ASP A 179 10.12 -20.83 3.24
CA ASP A 179 9.93 -19.77 4.23
C ASP A 179 10.33 -18.42 3.61
N PRO A 180 9.42 -17.42 3.51
CA PRO A 180 9.77 -16.11 2.99
C PRO A 180 10.94 -15.43 3.71
N ASP A 181 11.11 -15.70 5.01
CA ASP A 181 12.18 -15.07 5.81
C ASP A 181 13.57 -15.64 5.48
N GLU A 182 13.65 -16.78 4.79
CA GLU A 182 14.89 -17.38 4.31
C GLU A 182 15.22 -17.04 2.85
N VAL A 183 14.33 -16.30 2.16
CA VAL A 183 14.50 -15.92 0.75
C VAL A 183 15.20 -14.57 0.65
N THR A 184 16.31 -14.53 -0.08
CA THR A 184 16.91 -13.29 -0.56
C THR A 184 16.29 -12.91 -1.91
N TRP A 185 15.81 -11.68 -2.04
CA TRP A 185 15.11 -11.25 -3.24
C TRP A 185 15.36 -9.78 -3.58
N GLN A 186 15.16 -9.45 -4.86
CA GLN A 186 15.07 -8.08 -5.36
C GLN A 186 13.98 -8.02 -6.43
N ALA A 187 13.20 -6.94 -6.43
CA ALA A 187 12.17 -6.73 -7.43
C ALA A 187 12.12 -5.26 -7.89
N PRO A 188 13.15 -4.75 -8.60
CA PRO A 188 13.16 -3.37 -9.05
C PRO A 188 12.13 -3.11 -10.17
N GLY A 189 11.73 -1.85 -10.31
CA GLY A 189 10.87 -1.40 -11.41
C GLY A 189 10.23 -0.04 -11.15
N LEU A 190 8.94 0.08 -11.43
CA LEU A 190 8.11 1.24 -11.10
C LEU A 190 7.00 0.80 -10.14
N ASN A 191 6.37 1.71 -9.41
CA ASN A 191 5.26 1.32 -8.55
C ASN A 191 4.14 0.60 -9.33
N HIS A 192 3.69 -0.54 -8.79
CA HIS A 192 2.79 -1.52 -9.42
C HIS A 192 3.31 -2.10 -10.75
N ASN A 193 4.62 -2.06 -10.98
CA ASN A 193 5.32 -2.64 -12.12
C ASN A 193 6.76 -3.02 -11.74
N ILE A 194 6.87 -4.02 -10.87
CA ILE A 194 8.11 -4.56 -10.33
C ILE A 194 8.26 -6.05 -10.69
N TRP A 195 9.51 -6.47 -10.93
CA TRP A 195 9.84 -7.79 -11.46
C TRP A 195 10.95 -8.42 -10.63
N LEU A 196 10.75 -9.66 -10.19
CA LEU A 196 11.64 -10.37 -9.29
C LEU A 196 12.98 -10.71 -9.98
N THR A 197 13.96 -9.83 -9.95
CA THR A 197 15.27 -10.06 -10.60
C THR A 197 16.10 -11.11 -9.87
N ASP A 198 15.97 -11.14 -8.54
CA ASP A 198 16.69 -12.05 -7.67
C ASP A 198 15.66 -12.84 -6.85
N PHE A 199 15.77 -14.17 -6.89
CA PHE A 199 14.93 -15.08 -6.12
C PHE A 199 15.77 -16.24 -5.61
N ILE A 200 16.39 -16.07 -4.45
CA ILE A 200 17.46 -16.93 -3.96
C ILE A 200 17.05 -17.53 -2.61
N HIS A 201 17.23 -18.84 -2.46
CA HIS A 201 17.14 -19.54 -1.16
C HIS A 201 18.47 -20.23 -0.88
N GLY A 202 19.13 -19.83 0.22
CA GLY A 202 20.53 -20.19 0.47
C GLY A 202 21.46 -19.64 -0.62
N ASN A 203 22.03 -20.53 -1.44
CA ASN A 203 22.92 -20.19 -2.56
C ASN A 203 22.38 -20.65 -3.91
N GLN A 204 21.06 -20.86 -4.01
CA GLN A 204 20.42 -21.41 -5.20
C GLN A 204 19.39 -20.42 -5.76
N ASP A 205 19.42 -20.23 -7.08
CA ASP A 205 18.34 -19.58 -7.82
C ASP A 205 17.09 -20.47 -7.80
N MET A 206 15.95 -19.89 -7.43
CA MET A 206 14.67 -20.57 -7.27
C MET A 206 13.79 -20.52 -8.52
N TYR A 207 14.19 -19.83 -9.59
CA TYR A 207 13.46 -19.88 -10.87
C TYR A 207 13.30 -21.30 -11.44
N PRO A 208 14.32 -22.20 -11.41
CA PRO A 208 14.13 -23.60 -11.82
C PRO A 208 13.05 -24.34 -11.01
N LYS A 209 12.90 -24.02 -9.71
CA LYS A 209 11.85 -24.57 -8.86
C LYS A 209 10.48 -23.99 -9.22
N LEU A 210 10.41 -22.71 -9.56
CA LEU A 210 9.20 -22.08 -10.08
C LEU A 210 8.78 -22.72 -11.42
N ASP A 211 9.71 -22.97 -12.33
CA ASP A 211 9.46 -23.64 -13.61
C ASP A 211 8.93 -25.06 -13.42
N GLN A 212 9.53 -25.82 -12.50
CA GLN A 212 9.05 -27.15 -12.14
C GLN A 212 7.60 -27.09 -11.62
N TRP A 213 7.30 -26.18 -10.68
CA TRP A 213 5.95 -25.99 -10.15
C TRP A 213 4.96 -25.62 -11.25
N ILE A 214 5.34 -24.75 -12.20
CA ILE A 214 4.50 -24.39 -13.35
C ILE A 214 4.22 -25.60 -14.25
N ALA A 215 5.20 -26.49 -14.44
CA ALA A 215 5.06 -27.64 -15.31
C ALA A 215 4.25 -28.78 -14.67
N GLU A 216 4.39 -28.98 -13.36
CA GLU A 216 3.93 -30.18 -12.66
C GLU A 216 2.73 -29.94 -11.73
N GLU A 217 2.57 -28.72 -11.19
CA GLU A 217 1.70 -28.48 -10.04
C GLU A 217 0.65 -27.37 -10.26
N SER A 218 0.90 -26.39 -11.14
CA SER A 218 0.06 -25.17 -11.19
C SER A 218 -1.40 -25.42 -11.55
N GLU A 219 -1.70 -26.34 -12.47
CA GLU A 219 -3.09 -26.67 -12.82
C GLU A 219 -3.84 -27.35 -11.67
N ALA A 220 -3.17 -28.24 -10.92
CA ALA A 220 -3.74 -28.86 -9.73
C ALA A 220 -3.97 -27.82 -8.62
N TYR A 221 -3.04 -26.89 -8.44
CA TYR A 221 -3.18 -25.77 -7.50
C TYR A 221 -4.42 -24.92 -7.81
N TRP A 222 -4.60 -24.50 -9.07
CA TRP A 222 -5.78 -23.71 -9.46
C TRP A 222 -7.08 -24.48 -9.32
N ALA A 223 -7.11 -25.76 -9.75
CA ALA A 223 -8.29 -26.61 -9.63
C ALA A 223 -8.67 -26.87 -8.16
N GLY A 224 -7.67 -27.02 -7.27
CA GLY A 224 -7.88 -27.21 -5.83
C GLY A 224 -8.53 -25.99 -5.18
N LEU A 225 -8.03 -24.78 -5.45
CA LEU A 225 -8.63 -23.55 -4.94
C LEU A 225 -10.07 -23.36 -5.45
N GLU A 226 -10.31 -23.65 -6.73
CA GLU A 226 -11.65 -23.58 -7.31
C GLU A 226 -12.62 -24.57 -6.66
N ALA A 227 -12.20 -25.83 -6.45
CA ALA A 227 -13.00 -26.86 -5.78
C ALA A 227 -13.34 -26.48 -4.32
N GLU A 228 -12.45 -25.76 -3.65
CA GLU A 228 -12.67 -25.23 -2.30
C GLU A 228 -13.46 -23.91 -2.27
N GLY A 229 -13.81 -23.36 -3.44
CA GLY A 229 -14.47 -22.05 -3.55
C GLY A 229 -13.61 -20.88 -3.09
N LYS A 230 -12.28 -21.05 -3.09
CA LYS A 230 -11.30 -20.02 -2.72
C LYS A 230 -10.87 -19.22 -3.94
N SER A 231 -10.71 -17.92 -3.76
CA SER A 231 -10.16 -17.05 -4.79
C SER A 231 -8.69 -17.34 -5.06
N ILE A 232 -8.30 -17.30 -6.33
CA ILE A 232 -6.91 -17.42 -6.75
C ILE A 232 -6.21 -16.07 -6.56
N PRO A 233 -5.11 -16.00 -5.78
CA PRO A 233 -4.34 -14.77 -5.63
C PRO A 233 -3.77 -14.30 -6.97
N ALA A 234 -3.84 -12.99 -7.25
CA ALA A 234 -3.31 -12.43 -8.50
C ALA A 234 -1.83 -12.79 -8.72
N GLN A 235 -1.04 -12.84 -7.64
CA GLN A 235 0.39 -13.20 -7.63
C GLN A 235 0.68 -14.58 -8.25
N MET A 236 -0.17 -15.58 -8.04
CA MET A 236 0.00 -16.94 -8.56
C MET A 236 -1.10 -17.31 -9.57
N SER A 237 -1.67 -16.30 -10.23
CA SER A 237 -2.70 -16.47 -11.25
C SER A 237 -2.13 -16.92 -12.60
N ARG A 238 -2.99 -17.43 -13.49
CA ARG A 238 -2.61 -17.74 -14.87
C ARG A 238 -2.05 -16.51 -15.59
N ALA A 239 -2.57 -15.32 -15.31
CA ALA A 239 -2.03 -14.05 -15.85
C ALA A 239 -0.60 -13.76 -15.37
N ALA A 240 -0.28 -14.02 -14.10
CA ALA A 240 1.07 -13.83 -13.58
C ALA A 240 2.06 -14.80 -14.24
N ILE A 241 1.67 -16.08 -14.36
CA ILE A 241 2.51 -17.10 -15.02
C ILE A 241 2.70 -16.82 -16.51
N HIS A 242 1.68 -16.32 -17.20
CA HIS A 242 1.82 -15.93 -18.60
C HIS A 242 2.74 -14.71 -18.78
N GLN A 243 2.67 -13.72 -17.89
CA GLN A 243 3.62 -12.61 -17.86
C GLN A 243 5.04 -13.08 -17.59
N TYR A 244 5.24 -13.97 -16.61
CA TYR A 244 6.53 -14.60 -16.37
C TYR A 244 7.11 -15.25 -17.63
N LYS A 245 6.32 -16.09 -18.32
CA LYS A 245 6.74 -16.73 -19.57
C LYS A 245 7.05 -15.74 -20.70
N MET A 246 6.43 -14.58 -20.69
CA MET A 246 6.62 -13.55 -21.72
C MET A 246 7.87 -12.70 -21.46
N TYR A 247 8.10 -12.29 -20.22
CA TYR A 247 9.14 -11.33 -19.86
C TYR A 247 10.38 -11.96 -19.22
N GLY A 248 10.31 -13.25 -18.85
CA GLY A 248 11.41 -14.01 -18.26
C GLY A 248 11.61 -13.82 -16.75
N LEU A 249 10.88 -12.88 -16.12
CA LEU A 249 10.91 -12.63 -14.68
C LEU A 249 9.50 -12.64 -14.09
N MET A 250 9.37 -13.03 -12.83
CA MET A 250 8.08 -13.11 -12.16
C MET A 250 7.58 -11.69 -11.81
N PRO A 251 6.38 -11.27 -12.26
CA PRO A 251 5.79 -10.00 -11.84
C PRO A 251 5.36 -10.07 -10.37
N ILE A 252 5.64 -9.03 -9.58
CA ILE A 252 5.38 -9.02 -8.14
C ILE A 252 4.27 -8.03 -7.75
N GLY A 253 3.43 -8.46 -6.80
CA GLY A 253 2.42 -7.65 -6.14
C GLY A 253 1.25 -7.30 -7.03
N ASP A 254 1.14 -6.00 -7.32
CA ASP A 254 0.10 -5.45 -8.18
C ASP A 254 0.45 -5.51 -9.67
N THR A 255 1.73 -5.74 -10.00
CA THR A 255 2.22 -5.89 -11.39
C THR A 255 1.39 -6.88 -12.21
N PRO A 256 1.05 -8.10 -11.71
CA PRO A 256 0.24 -9.05 -12.46
C PRO A 256 -1.16 -8.52 -12.84
N ARG A 257 -1.67 -7.48 -12.18
CA ARG A 257 -3.01 -6.88 -12.42
C ARG A 257 -2.97 -5.80 -13.52
N SER A 258 -1.77 -5.29 -13.81
CA SER A 258 -1.52 -4.16 -14.71
C SER A 258 -1.20 -4.56 -16.16
N GLY A 259 -1.26 -5.86 -16.48
CA GLY A 259 -1.00 -6.38 -17.82
C GLY A 259 -1.91 -5.83 -18.94
N GLY A 260 -1.55 -6.12 -20.19
CA GLY A 260 -2.29 -5.69 -21.37
C GLY A 260 -3.77 -6.14 -21.40
N TRP A 261 -4.55 -5.56 -22.31
CA TRP A 261 -6.00 -5.79 -22.41
C TRP A 261 -6.41 -7.25 -22.60
N TRP A 262 -5.51 -8.13 -23.06
CA TRP A 262 -5.74 -9.56 -23.27
C TRP A 262 -6.17 -10.35 -22.02
N TYR A 263 -6.03 -9.79 -20.81
CA TYR A 263 -6.49 -10.41 -19.56
C TYR A 263 -7.79 -9.80 -19.04
N HIS A 264 -8.31 -8.77 -19.72
CA HIS A 264 -9.28 -7.83 -19.18
C HIS A 264 -10.37 -7.42 -20.19
N THR A 265 -10.53 -8.13 -21.31
CA THR A 265 -11.51 -7.77 -22.35
C THR A 265 -12.95 -7.88 -21.86
N ASP A 266 -13.22 -8.86 -21.00
CA ASP A 266 -14.55 -9.17 -20.45
C ASP A 266 -14.41 -10.01 -19.16
N LEU A 267 -15.55 -10.31 -18.52
CA LEU A 267 -15.58 -11.07 -17.27
C LEU A 267 -15.10 -12.52 -17.46
N GLU A 268 -15.44 -13.18 -18.57
CA GLU A 268 -15.05 -14.57 -18.83
C GLU A 268 -13.54 -14.70 -19.03
N THR A 269 -12.95 -13.71 -19.71
CA THR A 269 -11.50 -13.55 -19.85
C THR A 269 -10.86 -13.32 -18.48
N ARG A 270 -11.42 -12.46 -17.64
CA ARG A 270 -10.92 -12.28 -16.26
C ARG A 270 -11.03 -13.55 -15.42
N LYS A 271 -12.11 -14.32 -15.54
CA LYS A 271 -12.29 -15.59 -14.84
C LYS A 271 -11.24 -16.61 -15.24
N ARG A 272 -10.97 -16.71 -16.54
CA ARG A 272 -9.91 -17.57 -17.09
C ARG A 272 -8.54 -17.21 -16.53
N TRP A 273 -8.20 -15.93 -16.52
CA TRP A 273 -6.83 -15.48 -16.23
C TRP A 273 -6.53 -15.27 -14.74
N TYR A 274 -7.52 -14.88 -13.95
CA TYR A 274 -7.36 -14.56 -12.54
C TYR A 274 -8.05 -15.56 -11.64
N ASP A 275 -9.39 -15.56 -11.62
CA ASP A 275 -10.16 -16.32 -10.63
C ASP A 275 -11.49 -16.80 -11.23
N PRO A 276 -11.74 -18.12 -11.36
CA PRO A 276 -12.94 -18.66 -11.97
C PRO A 276 -14.23 -18.28 -11.22
N THR A 277 -14.15 -17.98 -9.92
CA THR A 277 -15.31 -17.66 -9.08
C THR A 277 -15.89 -16.26 -9.35
N GLY A 278 -15.09 -15.34 -9.91
CA GLY A 278 -15.53 -13.95 -10.05
C GLY A 278 -14.58 -12.98 -10.75
N GLY A 279 -13.51 -13.47 -11.40
CA GLY A 279 -12.55 -12.67 -12.16
C GLY A 279 -11.53 -11.88 -11.32
N GLY A 280 -11.52 -12.11 -10.00
CA GLY A 280 -10.61 -11.50 -9.02
C GLY A 280 -11.19 -10.25 -8.35
N GLY A 281 -10.41 -9.63 -7.45
CA GLY A 281 -10.82 -8.42 -6.71
C GLY A 281 -11.01 -7.17 -7.58
N ASP A 282 -10.55 -7.22 -8.83
CA ASP A 282 -10.75 -6.17 -9.84
C ASP A 282 -11.93 -6.50 -10.78
N THR A 283 -13.04 -6.96 -10.22
CA THR A 283 -14.35 -6.96 -10.88
C THR A 283 -15.34 -6.14 -10.04
N PRO A 284 -16.55 -5.77 -10.54
CA PRO A 284 -17.47 -4.97 -9.73
C PRO A 284 -17.88 -5.71 -8.46
N ALA A 285 -18.28 -6.97 -8.60
CA ALA A 285 -18.61 -7.85 -7.47
C ALA A 285 -17.40 -8.12 -6.56
N GLY A 286 -16.20 -8.29 -7.13
CA GLY A 286 -14.97 -8.43 -6.34
C GLY A 286 -14.69 -7.20 -5.49
N ARG A 287 -14.93 -6.00 -6.03
CA ARG A 287 -14.81 -4.75 -5.27
C ARG A 287 -15.88 -4.63 -4.20
N ASP A 288 -17.15 -4.90 -4.51
CA ASP A 288 -18.23 -4.80 -3.53
C ASP A 288 -17.96 -5.65 -2.28
N LYS A 289 -17.47 -6.89 -2.46
CA LYS A 289 -17.03 -7.76 -1.34
C LYS A 289 -15.91 -7.14 -0.49
N ILE A 290 -14.92 -6.52 -1.12
CA ILE A 290 -13.82 -5.83 -0.41
C ILE A 290 -14.38 -4.66 0.42
N LEU A 291 -15.42 -3.97 -0.08
CA LEU A 291 -16.01 -2.83 0.60
C LEU A 291 -16.86 -3.22 1.79
N GLU A 292 -17.63 -4.29 1.66
CA GLU A 292 -18.38 -4.87 2.76
C GLU A 292 -17.42 -5.21 3.92
N GLY A 293 -16.32 -5.92 3.64
CA GLY A 293 -15.31 -6.23 4.64
C GLY A 293 -14.65 -5.01 5.27
N LYS A 294 -14.39 -3.94 4.49
CA LYS A 294 -13.88 -2.67 5.02
C LYS A 294 -14.88 -1.97 5.93
N ALA A 295 -16.17 -1.95 5.56
CA ALA A 295 -17.23 -1.34 6.35
C ALA A 295 -17.44 -2.08 7.68
N GLU A 296 -17.48 -3.42 7.64
CA GLU A 296 -17.54 -4.26 8.84
C GLU A 296 -16.35 -4.00 9.78
N LYS A 297 -15.13 -3.90 9.21
CA LYS A 297 -13.93 -3.61 9.99
C LYS A 297 -13.98 -2.22 10.61
N PHE A 298 -14.42 -1.21 9.86
CA PHE A 298 -14.59 0.15 10.38
C PHE A 298 -15.59 0.18 11.54
N GLU A 299 -16.74 -0.46 11.41
CA GLU A 299 -17.73 -0.55 12.49
C GLU A 299 -17.19 -1.26 13.73
N GLN A 300 -16.38 -2.31 13.56
CA GLN A 300 -15.69 -2.96 14.66
C GLN A 300 -14.71 -2.00 15.36
N MET A 301 -13.92 -1.25 14.59
CA MET A 301 -12.96 -0.27 15.11
C MET A 301 -13.65 0.89 15.82
N LYS A 302 -14.72 1.42 15.25
CA LYS A 302 -15.54 2.47 15.84
C LYS A 302 -16.11 2.03 17.19
N LYS A 303 -16.67 0.83 17.30
CA LYS A 303 -17.14 0.30 18.60
C LYS A 303 -15.99 0.20 19.61
N ALA A 304 -14.85 -0.34 19.20
CA ALA A 304 -13.67 -0.46 20.07
C ALA A 304 -13.10 0.90 20.51
N ALA A 305 -13.29 1.96 19.71
CA ALA A 305 -12.84 3.31 20.05
C ALA A 305 -13.54 3.86 21.31
N TYR A 306 -14.83 3.55 21.49
CA TYR A 306 -15.68 4.13 22.54
C TYR A 306 -16.08 3.15 23.65
N ASP A 307 -15.92 1.83 23.47
CA ASP A 307 -16.26 0.86 24.51
C ASP A 307 -15.10 0.74 25.52
N GLU A 308 -15.25 1.35 26.70
CA GLU A 308 -14.25 1.33 27.79
C GLU A 308 -13.92 -0.08 28.31
N LYS A 309 -14.80 -1.07 28.08
CA LYS A 309 -14.57 -2.46 28.55
C LYS A 309 -13.68 -3.27 27.62
N VAL A 310 -13.45 -2.78 26.40
CA VAL A 310 -12.66 -3.46 25.38
C VAL A 310 -11.29 -2.82 25.32
N ARG A 311 -10.23 -3.63 25.35
CA ARG A 311 -8.87 -3.13 25.08
C ARG A 311 -8.58 -3.26 23.58
N PRO A 312 -8.35 -2.15 22.85
CA PRO A 312 -8.04 -2.22 21.42
C PRO A 312 -6.90 -3.17 21.05
N ILE A 313 -5.88 -3.31 21.90
CA ILE A 313 -4.76 -4.24 21.67
C ILE A 313 -5.21 -5.70 21.57
N GLU A 314 -6.26 -6.10 22.31
CA GLU A 314 -6.79 -7.47 22.30
C GLU A 314 -7.54 -7.78 20.99
N LEU A 315 -8.05 -6.76 20.31
CA LEU A 315 -8.77 -6.92 19.04
C LEU A 315 -7.88 -6.77 17.80
N PHE A 316 -6.87 -5.91 17.88
CA PHE A 316 -6.07 -5.51 16.72
C PHE A 316 -4.60 -5.98 16.81
N GLY A 317 -4.25 -6.72 17.87
CA GLY A 317 -2.98 -7.39 18.08
C GLY A 317 -1.90 -6.50 18.68
N ASP A 318 -0.78 -7.10 19.08
CA ASP A 318 0.30 -6.42 19.81
C ASP A 318 1.64 -6.41 19.05
N LYS A 319 1.65 -6.92 17.81
CA LYS A 319 2.85 -7.05 16.98
C LYS A 319 2.96 -5.91 15.97
N MET A 320 4.20 -5.55 15.62
CA MET A 320 4.44 -4.61 14.53
C MET A 320 3.75 -5.07 13.25
N THR A 321 3.29 -4.11 12.47
CA THR A 321 2.83 -4.34 11.11
C THR A 321 4.03 -4.54 10.18
N HIS A 322 3.73 -4.77 8.90
CA HIS A 322 4.72 -4.78 7.83
C HIS A 322 4.81 -3.43 7.11
N GLU A 323 4.22 -2.36 7.67
CA GLU A 323 4.35 -1.00 7.14
C GLU A 323 5.80 -0.52 7.23
N GLN A 324 6.30 0.06 6.14
CA GLN A 324 7.68 0.56 6.08
C GLN A 324 7.85 1.95 6.72
N HIS A 325 6.74 2.66 6.95
CA HIS A 325 6.70 4.07 7.39
C HIS A 325 7.51 4.33 8.67
N ILE A 326 7.15 3.65 9.77
CA ILE A 326 7.78 3.86 11.07
C ILE A 326 9.23 3.35 11.10
N PRO A 327 9.57 2.17 10.53
CA PRO A 327 10.96 1.77 10.35
C PRO A 327 11.83 2.78 9.58
N ILE A 328 11.33 3.34 8.48
CA ILE A 328 12.05 4.38 7.71
C ILE A 328 12.27 5.62 8.57
N MET A 329 11.23 6.10 9.26
CA MET A 329 11.36 7.25 10.17
C MET A 329 12.41 6.99 11.25
N ASN A 330 12.42 5.79 11.83
CA ASN A 330 13.40 5.41 12.84
C ASN A 330 14.82 5.40 12.28
N GLY A 331 15.01 4.91 11.05
CA GLY A 331 16.30 4.97 10.36
C GLY A 331 16.78 6.40 10.14
N LEU A 332 15.89 7.28 9.67
CA LEU A 332 16.20 8.68 9.40
C LEU A 332 16.52 9.49 10.67
N VAL A 333 15.81 9.24 11.78
CA VAL A 333 15.99 9.99 13.04
C VAL A 333 17.11 9.42 13.90
N ASN A 334 17.17 8.09 14.02
CA ASN A 334 17.99 7.41 15.03
C ASN A 334 19.16 6.61 14.42
N ASN A 335 19.39 6.72 13.11
CA ASN A 335 20.45 6.01 12.40
C ASN A 335 20.37 4.48 12.60
N VAL A 336 19.15 3.94 12.57
CA VAL A 336 18.88 2.50 12.60
C VAL A 336 18.84 2.00 11.17
N GLU A 337 19.79 1.13 10.82
CA GLU A 337 19.87 0.54 9.48
C GLU A 337 18.63 -0.32 9.18
N GLY A 338 18.15 -0.27 7.94
CA GLY A 338 17.04 -1.06 7.45
C GLY A 338 17.05 -1.14 5.92
N GLN A 339 16.40 -2.18 5.39
CA GLN A 339 16.21 -2.37 3.95
C GLN A 339 14.74 -2.16 3.62
N PHE A 340 14.48 -1.31 2.63
CA PHE A 340 13.14 -0.90 2.23
C PHE A 340 13.04 -0.90 0.72
N GLN A 341 11.86 -1.21 0.21
CA GLN A 341 11.54 -0.99 -1.19
C GLN A 341 10.73 0.31 -1.31
N VAL A 342 11.31 1.30 -1.97
CA VAL A 342 10.81 2.68 -1.93
C VAL A 342 10.72 3.29 -3.33
N ASN A 343 9.83 4.27 -3.48
CA ASN A 343 9.74 5.09 -4.67
C ASN A 343 10.53 6.39 -4.50
N VAL A 344 11.59 6.53 -5.29
CA VAL A 344 12.51 7.69 -5.28
C VAL A 344 12.95 8.03 -6.71
N PRO A 345 13.42 9.27 -6.99
CA PRO A 345 13.98 9.60 -8.30
C PRO A 345 15.08 8.62 -8.71
N ASN A 346 15.09 8.23 -9.98
CA ASN A 346 15.93 7.15 -10.50
C ASN A 346 17.42 7.39 -10.27
N HIS A 347 17.94 8.58 -10.61
CA HIS A 347 19.36 8.93 -10.50
C HIS A 347 20.31 7.80 -10.97
N GLY A 348 20.02 7.19 -12.12
CA GLY A 348 20.80 6.11 -12.72
C GLY A 348 20.65 4.71 -12.11
N VAL A 349 19.78 4.49 -11.11
CA VAL A 349 19.58 3.17 -10.49
C VAL A 349 19.04 2.14 -11.49
N LEU A 350 18.01 2.50 -12.26
CA LEU A 350 17.44 1.69 -13.33
C LEU A 350 17.92 2.22 -14.70
N PRO A 351 18.75 1.45 -15.43
CA PRO A 351 19.19 1.83 -16.77
C PRO A 351 18.03 2.01 -17.74
N GLY A 352 18.09 3.06 -18.57
CA GLY A 352 17.08 3.35 -19.57
C GLY A 352 15.86 4.14 -19.07
N ILE A 353 15.76 4.38 -17.76
CA ILE A 353 14.77 5.29 -17.16
C ILE A 353 15.44 6.65 -16.90
N PRO A 354 14.80 7.79 -17.21
CA PRO A 354 15.35 9.12 -16.90
C PRO A 354 15.59 9.34 -15.40
N ASP A 355 16.58 10.14 -15.04
CA ASP A 355 17.01 10.37 -13.65
C ASP A 355 15.93 10.97 -12.75
N ASP A 356 15.02 11.76 -13.33
CA ASP A 356 13.97 12.50 -12.62
C ASP A 356 12.62 11.76 -12.61
N VAL A 357 12.59 10.47 -12.97
CA VAL A 357 11.41 9.60 -12.88
C VAL A 357 11.50 8.78 -11.61
N ALA A 358 10.41 8.69 -10.84
CA ALA A 358 10.40 7.84 -9.65
C ALA A 358 10.46 6.35 -10.04
N VAL A 359 11.36 5.60 -9.43
CA VAL A 359 11.50 4.14 -9.57
C VAL A 359 11.24 3.47 -8.23
N GLU A 360 10.72 2.25 -8.26
CA GLU A 360 10.51 1.42 -7.06
C GLU A 360 11.64 0.39 -6.96
N VAL A 361 12.56 0.59 -6.02
CA VAL A 361 13.84 -0.14 -5.92
C VAL A 361 14.20 -0.48 -4.48
#